data_AF-A0A251WL48-F1
#
_entry.id   AF-A0A251WL48-F1
#
_cell.length_a   1.000
_cell.length_b   1.000
_cell.length_c   1.000
_cell.angle_alpha   90.00
_cell.angle_beta   90.00
_cell.angle_gamma   90.00
#
_symmetry.space_group_name_H-M   'P 1'
#
loop_
_entity.id
_entity.type
_entity.pdbx_description
1 polymer ?
#
loop_
_entity_poly.entity_id
_entity_poly.type
_entity_poly.pdbx_seq_one_letter_code
_entity_poly.pdbx_strand_id
1 'polypeptide(L)'
;MIWRMDGTNYIEDVLLPTVADTNWKIEGVGDFTGDGRVDILWRQTQVGAVQVWAMNGATVTKGYSLYTIGNGDWAVEATGDLDGDKVADIIWRNQRTGMTADWLLRADTSGIRFQPIDLLAVPDLSWKITGIADFNGDRKPDILWRNYRTGENGIWNMDQGRFVSSTSLSRVPEASWEIKGISDFNKDGSADILWQNQQTQGVALWYMNRNNYGISISLPNAPSGWVITGLNDFGIDGNADILWRDSKTGATHIWTIDSSTFNQTINVFRIDDLSWKAELTGDFNGDGKVDIFWRNQQTGSSGFWIMNNTQLVTATFNIPQVTDLSWKVQGAADFDGDGDLDILWQNRSTGQVGIWEMNRDHYVRSYTLMTISNLSWQIEGIADFDLDRKPDILWRNYRTGETAIWQMNGFSYLKSFTLPLVSDIAWRIEGIGDFNKDGRVDLLWFNSSTRDVAIWTMNGFTLAQGYRVNQAPSGNWQIQGIRDFNRDGYLDIFWVAPATGSTQLWYMNGVNYGSAISLPTYSDLNWRIEGLDDFGSGTPA
;
A
#
# COMPACT_ATOMS: atom_id res chain seq x y z
N MET A 1 5.20 -11.83 -3.01
CA MET A 1 4.38 -12.27 -4.16
C MET A 1 3.16 -11.35 -4.27
N ILE A 2 3.05 -10.49 -5.29
CA ILE A 2 1.91 -9.53 -5.38
C ILE A 2 0.68 -10.20 -6.04
N TRP A 3 -0.46 -9.51 -6.05
CA TRP A 3 -1.74 -10.05 -5.59
C TRP A 3 -2.92 -9.16 -6.05
N ARG A 4 -4.16 -9.70 -6.17
CA ARG A 4 -5.42 -9.04 -6.58
C ARG A 4 -6.65 -9.91 -6.23
N MET A 5 -7.79 -9.35 -5.81
CA MET A 5 -9.15 -9.90 -5.52
C MET A 5 -10.29 -8.85 -5.74
N ASP A 6 -11.23 -8.81 -4.79
CA ASP A 6 -12.46 -8.06 -4.54
C ASP A 6 -12.85 -8.47 -3.09
N GLY A 7 -13.54 -7.61 -2.34
CA GLY A 7 -13.54 -7.42 -0.88
C GLY A 7 -12.81 -8.43 0.02
N THR A 8 -13.25 -9.69 0.13
CA THR A 8 -12.71 -10.60 1.18
C THR A 8 -11.90 -11.81 0.77
N ASN A 9 -11.72 -12.09 -0.53
CA ASN A 9 -11.20 -13.38 -0.99
C ASN A 9 -10.04 -13.21 -1.99
N TYR A 10 -9.82 -14.08 -2.98
CA TYR A 10 -8.45 -14.44 -3.36
C TYR A 10 -7.99 -14.48 -4.86
N ILE A 11 -8.19 -13.46 -5.73
CA ILE A 11 -7.83 -13.56 -7.17
C ILE A 11 -6.34 -13.71 -7.59
N GLU A 12 -5.30 -13.58 -6.75
CA GLU A 12 -3.93 -13.82 -7.24
C GLU A 12 -2.80 -14.29 -6.32
N ASP A 13 -1.70 -14.69 -7.00
CA ASP A 13 -0.66 -15.66 -6.62
C ASP A 13 0.69 -15.35 -7.36
N VAL A 14 1.16 -14.09 -7.47
CA VAL A 14 2.39 -13.77 -8.25
C VAL A 14 3.69 -14.24 -7.55
N LEU A 15 4.07 -15.50 -7.78
CA LEU A 15 5.41 -16.04 -7.51
C LEU A 15 6.47 -15.44 -8.47
N LEU A 16 6.71 -14.12 -8.34
CA LEU A 16 7.46 -13.24 -9.26
C LEU A 16 8.73 -13.87 -9.89
N PRO A 17 8.67 -14.35 -11.15
CA PRO A 17 9.86 -14.83 -11.86
C PRO A 17 10.78 -13.63 -12.11
N THR A 18 11.99 -13.70 -11.56
CA THR A 18 12.65 -12.53 -10.96
C THR A 18 13.74 -11.90 -11.83
N VAL A 19 14.02 -10.62 -11.60
CA VAL A 19 15.16 -9.89 -12.21
C VAL A 19 16.49 -10.49 -11.70
N ALA A 20 17.49 -10.62 -12.57
CA ALA A 20 18.64 -11.50 -12.37
C ALA A 20 19.80 -10.92 -11.53
N ASP A 21 19.52 -10.41 -10.32
CA ASP A 21 20.56 -10.01 -9.35
C ASP A 21 20.11 -10.19 -7.88
N THR A 22 21.09 -10.21 -6.98
CA THR A 22 21.00 -10.24 -5.52
C THR A 22 20.26 -9.06 -4.88
N ASN A 23 20.18 -7.88 -5.50
CA ASN A 23 19.83 -6.63 -4.81
C ASN A 23 18.36 -6.19 -4.95
N TRP A 24 17.48 -7.06 -5.45
CA TRP A 24 16.04 -6.83 -5.44
C TRP A 24 15.47 -7.19 -4.08
N LYS A 25 14.83 -6.26 -3.37
CA LYS A 25 14.16 -6.52 -2.07
C LYS A 25 12.70 -6.13 -2.21
N ILE A 26 11.96 -7.05 -2.82
CA ILE A 26 10.56 -6.95 -3.24
C ILE A 26 9.69 -6.86 -1.98
N GLU A 27 9.17 -5.70 -1.58
CA GLU A 27 8.35 -5.55 -0.36
C GLU A 27 7.60 -4.15 -0.31
N GLY A 28 6.28 -4.02 -0.58
CA GLY A 28 5.40 -2.88 -0.14
C GLY A 28 4.56 -2.09 -1.19
N VAL A 29 3.72 -1.08 -0.84
CA VAL A 29 2.87 -0.23 -1.76
C VAL A 29 2.49 1.20 -1.31
N GLY A 30 2.42 2.22 -2.20
CA GLY A 30 1.69 3.48 -1.89
C GLY A 30 2.04 4.78 -2.63
N ASP A 31 2.60 5.77 -1.91
CA ASP A 31 2.09 7.17 -1.91
C ASP A 31 3.26 8.25 -1.77
N PHE A 32 3.69 8.91 -2.88
CA PHE A 32 4.57 10.09 -3.10
C PHE A 32 4.41 10.92 -4.44
N THR A 33 3.84 10.42 -5.57
CA THR A 33 3.26 11.19 -6.75
C THR A 33 1.85 11.85 -6.69
N GLY A 34 0.70 11.15 -6.66
CA GLY A 34 -0.55 11.69 -6.06
C GLY A 34 -1.89 11.39 -6.69
N ASP A 35 -1.80 10.98 -7.93
CA ASP A 35 -2.77 11.36 -8.93
C ASP A 35 -3.81 10.24 -9.16
N GLY A 36 -3.84 9.19 -8.32
CA GLY A 36 -5.00 8.30 -8.31
C GLY A 36 -4.97 7.00 -7.50
N ARG A 37 -3.83 6.39 -7.14
CA ARG A 37 -3.79 5.02 -6.54
C ARG A 37 -2.56 4.74 -5.65
N VAL A 38 -1.48 4.16 -6.18
CA VAL A 38 -0.46 3.37 -5.41
C VAL A 38 0.81 3.08 -6.21
N ASP A 39 1.95 2.75 -5.58
CA ASP A 39 3.19 2.19 -6.17
C ASP A 39 3.76 1.03 -5.31
N ILE A 40 3.69 -0.22 -5.81
CA ILE A 40 4.27 -1.44 -5.23
C ILE A 40 5.80 -1.34 -5.28
N LEU A 41 6.45 -1.36 -4.13
CA LEU A 41 7.84 -0.95 -3.95
C LEU A 41 8.80 -2.08 -3.59
N TRP A 42 10.06 -1.92 -3.99
CA TRP A 42 11.18 -2.80 -3.65
C TRP A 42 12.43 -1.90 -3.44
N ARG A 43 13.45 -2.27 -2.64
CA ARG A 43 14.72 -1.47 -2.57
C ARG A 43 16.08 -2.18 -2.71
N GLN A 44 17.09 -1.45 -3.23
CA GLN A 44 18.42 -1.93 -3.63
C GLN A 44 19.42 -1.92 -2.45
N THR A 45 20.33 -2.90 -2.41
CA THR A 45 21.20 -3.18 -1.24
C THR A 45 22.71 -3.07 -1.45
N GLN A 46 23.22 -2.78 -2.65
CA GLN A 46 24.68 -2.63 -2.92
C GLN A 46 25.06 -1.38 -3.73
N VAL A 47 24.21 -0.90 -4.64
CA VAL A 47 24.31 0.46 -5.23
C VAL A 47 23.08 1.33 -4.93
N GLY A 48 22.02 0.71 -4.40
CA GLY A 48 21.30 1.21 -3.23
C GLY A 48 20.03 2.04 -3.44
N ALA A 49 19.76 2.51 -4.66
CA ALA A 49 18.83 3.60 -4.90
C ALA A 49 17.32 3.28 -4.92
N VAL A 50 16.53 4.36 -4.87
CA VAL A 50 15.08 4.50 -5.17
C VAL A 50 14.88 5.09 -6.57
N GLN A 51 13.63 5.09 -7.05
CA GLN A 51 13.00 5.67 -8.25
C GLN A 51 11.48 5.51 -8.01
N VAL A 52 10.63 5.32 -9.04
CA VAL A 52 9.17 5.09 -8.88
C VAL A 52 8.69 4.07 -9.91
N TRP A 53 7.72 3.22 -9.58
CA TRP A 53 6.91 2.46 -10.55
C TRP A 53 5.42 2.70 -10.25
N ALA A 54 4.52 2.12 -11.04
CA ALA A 54 3.10 1.97 -10.78
C ALA A 54 2.54 0.97 -11.80
N MET A 55 1.32 1.19 -12.30
CA MET A 55 0.53 0.48 -13.30
C MET A 55 -0.56 1.45 -13.78
N ASN A 56 -1.41 1.11 -14.75
CA ASN A 56 -2.84 1.24 -14.48
C ASN A 56 -3.43 -0.13 -14.81
N GLY A 57 -3.43 -0.97 -13.78
CA GLY A 57 -3.21 -2.40 -14.00
C GLY A 57 -1.89 -2.77 -14.72
N ALA A 58 -1.51 -4.05 -14.69
CA ALA A 58 -0.17 -4.65 -14.85
C ALA A 58 0.81 -4.27 -16.00
N THR A 59 0.70 -3.14 -16.69
CA THR A 59 1.85 -2.51 -17.38
C THR A 59 2.02 -1.04 -16.99
N VAL A 60 3.25 -0.55 -17.15
CA VAL A 60 4.00 0.23 -16.15
C VAL A 60 4.99 1.14 -16.91
N THR A 61 5.48 2.27 -16.35
CA THR A 61 5.89 3.48 -17.12
C THR A 61 6.96 4.57 -16.58
N LYS A 62 6.68 5.74 -15.93
CA LYS A 62 7.63 6.81 -15.39
C LYS A 62 8.22 6.62 -13.99
N GLY A 63 9.38 7.22 -13.70
CA GLY A 63 10.04 7.15 -12.40
C GLY A 63 11.52 7.49 -12.55
N TYR A 64 12.16 8.08 -11.54
CA TYR A 64 13.31 8.97 -11.77
C TYR A 64 14.41 8.86 -10.73
N SER A 65 15.58 9.46 -11.00
CA SER A 65 16.81 9.39 -10.20
C SER A 65 17.18 10.66 -9.42
N LEU A 66 17.98 10.52 -8.37
CA LEU A 66 19.26 11.24 -8.27
C LEU A 66 20.40 10.27 -7.89
N TYR A 67 21.12 10.46 -6.79
CA TYR A 67 22.42 9.80 -6.58
C TYR A 67 22.52 8.80 -5.39
N THR A 68 23.09 9.17 -4.24
CA THR A 68 23.79 8.17 -3.39
C THR A 68 23.76 8.42 -1.86
N ILE A 69 22.66 8.78 -1.20
CA ILE A 69 22.64 8.97 0.29
C ILE A 69 22.93 7.71 1.15
N GLY A 70 23.39 7.97 2.37
CA GLY A 70 23.21 7.17 3.60
C GLY A 70 24.08 5.91 3.74
N ASN A 71 25.07 5.96 4.64
CA ASN A 71 25.55 4.77 5.36
C ASN A 71 25.60 5.05 6.87
N GLY A 72 24.89 4.32 7.73
CA GLY A 72 23.96 3.23 7.42
C GLY A 72 22.71 3.61 6.60
N ASP A 73 21.84 2.64 6.40
CA ASP A 73 21.65 2.12 5.05
C ASP A 73 20.16 1.88 4.66
N TRP A 74 19.57 0.71 4.92
CA TRP A 74 18.12 0.52 5.23
C TRP A 74 17.10 0.42 4.05
N ALA A 75 16.02 -0.39 4.24
CA ALA A 75 15.09 -0.98 3.25
C ALA A 75 13.57 -0.66 3.48
N VAL A 76 12.62 -1.62 3.67
CA VAL A 76 11.14 -1.43 3.42
C VAL A 76 10.04 -2.03 4.40
N GLU A 77 9.31 -1.26 5.29
CA GLU A 77 8.25 -1.55 6.37
C GLU A 77 6.93 -0.73 6.33
N ALA A 78 6.89 0.59 6.62
CA ALA A 78 5.70 1.44 6.43
C ALA A 78 6.02 2.93 6.57
N THR A 79 5.06 3.78 6.19
CA THR A 79 5.21 5.14 5.64
C THR A 79 3.80 5.82 5.52
N GLY A 80 3.63 7.14 5.26
CA GLY A 80 2.27 7.74 5.15
C GLY A 80 2.14 9.28 5.11
N ASP A 81 0.89 9.78 5.05
CA ASP A 81 0.42 11.18 4.88
C ASP A 81 -0.12 11.86 6.18
N LEU A 82 0.72 12.05 7.20
CA LEU A 82 0.29 12.17 8.61
C LEU A 82 -0.24 13.54 9.10
N ASP A 83 -0.24 14.58 8.26
CA ASP A 83 -1.22 15.67 8.34
C ASP A 83 -1.97 16.00 7.02
N GLY A 84 -1.87 15.10 6.02
CA GLY A 84 -3.02 14.44 5.39
C GLY A 84 -3.67 15.12 4.18
N ASP A 85 -3.93 14.41 3.06
CA ASP A 85 -4.90 14.82 2.00
C ASP A 85 -5.23 13.89 0.78
N LYS A 86 -4.30 13.02 0.33
CA LYS A 86 -4.19 12.28 -0.99
C LYS A 86 -2.67 11.99 -1.25
N VAL A 87 -1.83 12.10 -0.19
CA VAL A 87 -0.56 12.85 -0.24
C VAL A 87 0.57 12.45 0.78
N ALA A 88 1.11 11.22 0.77
CA ALA A 88 2.11 10.74 1.74
C ALA A 88 3.62 11.02 1.51
N ASP A 89 4.41 10.89 2.58
CA ASP A 89 5.88 10.91 2.57
C ASP A 89 6.49 9.50 2.69
N ILE A 90 7.74 9.33 2.22
CA ILE A 90 8.55 8.11 2.32
C ILE A 90 9.78 8.40 3.20
N ILE A 91 10.01 7.55 4.21
CA ILE A 91 10.32 8.06 5.53
C ILE A 91 11.39 7.23 6.25
N TRP A 92 12.60 7.78 6.47
CA TRP A 92 13.86 6.99 6.83
C TRP A 92 15.05 6.53 9.58
N ARG A 93 14.97 7.29 10.74
CA ARG A 93 15.38 7.09 12.16
C ARG A 93 16.87 7.02 12.60
N ASN A 94 17.09 7.11 13.93
CA ASN A 94 18.37 6.81 14.60
C ASN A 94 18.32 5.45 15.32
N GLN A 95 19.22 4.50 14.95
CA GLN A 95 19.06 3.02 15.05
C GLN A 95 18.27 2.41 16.21
N ARG A 96 18.45 2.94 17.41
CA ARG A 96 18.64 2.17 18.64
C ARG A 96 17.78 2.73 19.79
N THR A 97 16.51 3.03 19.49
CA THR A 97 15.83 4.13 20.19
C THR A 97 14.35 3.95 20.54
N GLY A 98 13.54 3.52 19.59
CA GLY A 98 12.17 4.01 19.54
C GLY A 98 12.17 5.49 19.14
N MET A 99 12.01 5.73 17.83
CA MET A 99 11.75 7.03 17.18
C MET A 99 11.07 6.78 15.84
N THR A 100 10.74 7.86 15.16
CA THR A 100 11.33 8.10 13.84
C THR A 100 12.22 9.34 13.89
N ALA A 101 11.59 10.53 14.05
CA ALA A 101 11.95 13.62 13.12
C ALA A 101 12.04 14.12 11.60
N ASP A 102 11.30 15.15 11.22
CA ASP A 102 10.48 15.07 9.99
C ASP A 102 11.05 15.57 8.63
N TRP A 103 10.44 15.22 7.46
CA TRP A 103 10.93 15.57 6.08
C TRP A 103 10.08 16.68 5.39
N LEU A 104 9.05 16.26 4.66
CA LEU A 104 7.99 17.02 3.97
C LEU A 104 8.21 17.55 2.57
N LEU A 105 7.07 17.71 1.87
CA LEU A 105 7.00 17.30 0.47
C LEU A 105 6.10 18.14 -0.51
N ARG A 106 5.45 19.24 -0.16
CA ARG A 106 4.51 20.02 -1.02
C ARG A 106 5.12 20.57 -2.36
N ALA A 107 4.35 20.88 -3.41
CA ALA A 107 4.77 21.08 -4.83
C ALA A 107 5.08 22.54 -5.35
N ASP A 108 5.49 22.74 -6.64
CA ASP A 108 5.69 24.08 -7.32
C ASP A 108 5.81 24.05 -8.86
N THR A 109 6.59 23.15 -9.48
CA THR A 109 6.81 23.07 -10.95
C THR A 109 7.42 21.74 -11.43
N SER A 110 8.39 21.15 -10.72
CA SER A 110 8.86 19.77 -10.95
C SER A 110 9.54 19.08 -9.71
N GLY A 111 8.86 18.15 -8.99
CA GLY A 111 9.39 17.42 -7.82
C GLY A 111 8.59 17.10 -6.49
N ILE A 112 8.92 17.70 -5.29
CA ILE A 112 8.49 17.55 -3.85
C ILE A 112 9.07 18.72 -2.90
N ARG A 113 8.62 19.21 -1.70
CA ARG A 113 9.40 20.08 -0.69
C ARG A 113 8.94 20.35 0.79
N PHE A 114 9.90 20.75 1.68
CA PHE A 114 10.10 20.42 3.13
C PHE A 114 9.80 21.41 4.28
N GLN A 115 9.92 20.95 5.56
CA GLN A 115 9.72 21.70 6.83
C GLN A 115 10.96 21.79 7.80
N PRO A 116 11.16 21.13 9.01
CA PRO A 116 10.45 20.06 9.76
C PRO A 116 10.24 20.21 11.32
N ILE A 117 9.61 19.22 11.98
CA ILE A 117 9.25 19.13 13.43
C ILE A 117 9.74 17.78 14.08
N ASP A 118 9.48 17.54 15.38
CA ASP A 118 9.83 16.29 16.11
C ASP A 118 8.74 15.83 17.18
N LEU A 119 8.69 16.37 18.43
CA LEU A 119 7.66 16.18 19.53
C LEU A 119 7.82 15.22 20.78
N LEU A 120 7.05 14.13 21.04
CA LEU A 120 6.84 13.47 22.41
C LEU A 120 7.54 12.09 22.73
N ALA A 121 6.95 11.08 23.43
CA ALA A 121 7.67 9.79 23.78
C ALA A 121 6.91 8.55 24.38
N VAL A 122 7.00 7.36 23.75
CA VAL A 122 6.91 5.94 24.24
C VAL A 122 7.70 4.93 23.32
N PRO A 123 8.33 3.78 23.74
CA PRO A 123 9.34 3.06 22.90
C PRO A 123 9.60 1.50 22.91
N ASP A 124 9.17 0.67 23.89
CA ASP A 124 9.69 -0.67 24.38
C ASP A 124 10.15 -1.79 23.37
N LEU A 125 11.01 -1.44 22.42
CA LEU A 125 11.95 -2.34 21.73
C LEU A 125 11.33 -3.65 21.20
N SER A 126 10.09 -3.60 20.69
CA SER A 126 9.32 -4.77 20.19
C SER A 126 8.36 -4.41 19.05
N TRP A 127 7.36 -3.56 19.31
CA TRP A 127 7.16 -2.25 18.67
C TRP A 127 7.46 -2.19 17.16
N LYS A 128 6.43 -2.01 16.30
CA LYS A 128 6.50 -1.95 14.81
C LYS A 128 5.61 -0.82 14.25
N ILE A 129 5.65 -0.56 12.95
CA ILE A 129 4.76 0.35 12.19
C ILE A 129 4.23 -0.36 10.93
N THR A 130 3.26 0.16 10.17
CA THR A 130 1.90 0.63 10.56
C THR A 130 1.45 1.97 9.96
N GLY A 131 0.37 2.58 10.48
CA GLY A 131 -0.61 3.36 9.68
C GLY A 131 -1.91 2.56 9.46
N ILE A 132 -3.09 3.05 9.04
CA ILE A 132 -3.53 4.31 8.40
C ILE A 132 -5.04 4.56 8.70
N ALA A 133 -5.62 5.75 8.46
CA ALA A 133 -7.08 6.08 8.41
C ALA A 133 -7.91 6.41 9.69
N ASP A 134 -9.26 6.45 9.59
CA ASP A 134 -10.19 7.21 10.48
C ASP A 134 -10.67 6.45 11.75
N PHE A 135 -11.92 5.98 11.82
CA PHE A 135 -12.65 5.40 12.97
C PHE A 135 -12.97 6.36 14.12
N ASN A 136 -12.83 7.67 13.94
CA ASN A 136 -13.54 8.70 14.70
C ASN A 136 -14.90 9.04 14.07
N GLY A 137 -15.00 8.90 12.74
CA GLY A 137 -16.06 9.47 11.91
C GLY A 137 -15.85 10.96 11.68
N ASP A 138 -14.60 11.38 11.41
CA ASP A 138 -14.18 12.78 11.25
C ASP A 138 -13.56 13.12 9.89
N ARG A 139 -13.29 12.11 9.06
CA ARG A 139 -12.51 12.20 7.82
C ARG A 139 -11.08 12.73 8.07
N LYS A 140 -10.60 12.69 9.33
CA LYS A 140 -9.28 13.15 9.83
C LYS A 140 -8.50 12.10 10.67
N PRO A 141 -8.13 10.95 10.03
CA PRO A 141 -7.27 9.84 10.48
C PRO A 141 -6.08 9.92 11.48
N ASP A 142 -5.40 8.75 11.63
CA ASP A 142 -4.20 8.50 12.46
C ASP A 142 -3.37 7.28 12.01
N ILE A 143 -2.24 7.01 12.69
CA ILE A 143 -1.29 5.92 12.49
C ILE A 143 -1.71 4.65 13.25
N LEU A 144 -2.20 3.59 12.60
CA LEU A 144 -2.46 2.33 13.33
C LEU A 144 -1.21 1.77 14.00
N TRP A 145 -1.36 1.31 15.24
CA TRP A 145 -0.39 0.54 16.04
C TRP A 145 -0.94 -0.79 16.61
N ARG A 146 -0.06 -1.58 17.25
CA ARG A 146 -0.38 -2.92 17.77
C ARG A 146 0.41 -3.33 19.01
N ASN A 147 0.45 -4.63 19.34
CA ASN A 147 1.41 -5.21 20.28
C ASN A 147 2.20 -6.43 19.72
N TYR A 148 3.51 -6.45 19.93
CA TYR A 148 4.49 -7.52 19.60
C TYR A 148 4.14 -8.93 20.11
N ARG A 149 3.17 -9.05 21.00
CA ARG A 149 3.35 -10.02 22.08
C ARG A 149 2.05 -10.42 22.76
N THR A 150 1.11 -9.47 22.86
CA THR A 150 -0.07 -9.63 23.71
C THR A 150 -1.35 -9.89 22.92
N GLY A 151 -1.47 -9.43 21.67
CA GLY A 151 -2.74 -9.43 20.94
C GLY A 151 -3.59 -8.17 21.10
N GLU A 152 -3.07 -7.16 21.81
CA GLU A 152 -3.61 -5.78 21.84
C GLU A 152 -3.21 -5.03 20.56
N ASN A 153 -3.99 -4.00 20.18
CA ASN A 153 -3.91 -3.32 18.89
C ASN A 153 -3.63 -1.80 19.00
N GLY A 154 -4.38 -0.85 18.42
CA GLY A 154 -4.03 0.59 18.61
C GLY A 154 -5.08 1.64 18.22
N ILE A 155 -5.24 2.72 19.00
CA ILE A 155 -5.94 3.98 18.60
C ILE A 155 -5.22 5.27 19.10
N TRP A 156 -5.25 6.44 18.41
CA TRP A 156 -4.92 7.82 18.89
C TRP A 156 -5.66 9.01 18.24
N ASN A 157 -6.01 9.03 16.94
CA ASN A 157 -6.39 10.24 16.18
C ASN A 157 -5.22 11.23 16.03
N MET A 158 -4.95 11.77 14.84
CA MET A 158 -3.87 12.76 14.64
C MET A 158 -4.34 14.15 14.31
N ASP A 159 -5.04 14.33 13.18
CA ASP A 159 -5.20 15.63 12.53
C ASP A 159 -3.83 16.28 12.27
N GLN A 160 -3.78 17.61 12.11
CA GLN A 160 -2.57 18.41 12.14
C GLN A 160 -1.59 17.96 13.26
N GLY A 161 -0.39 17.51 12.87
CA GLY A 161 0.42 16.50 13.58
C GLY A 161 0.66 16.71 15.08
N ARG A 162 -0.06 15.99 15.93
CA ARG A 162 0.04 16.11 17.41
C ARG A 162 -0.28 14.85 18.19
N PHE A 163 -1.23 14.08 17.69
CA PHE A 163 -2.10 13.11 18.38
C PHE A 163 -3.09 13.71 19.40
N VAL A 164 -4.28 13.12 19.50
CA VAL A 164 -5.41 13.70 20.27
C VAL A 164 -5.85 12.82 21.43
N SER A 165 -6.40 11.64 21.17
CA SER A 165 -7.01 10.76 22.19
C SER A 165 -7.01 9.29 21.78
N SER A 166 -6.01 8.54 22.26
CA SER A 166 -5.96 7.09 22.13
C SER A 166 -7.09 6.33 22.78
N THR A 167 -7.52 5.30 22.07
CA THR A 167 -8.59 4.38 22.47
C THR A 167 -8.05 2.95 22.48
N SER A 168 -8.74 2.02 23.14
CA SER A 168 -8.36 0.61 23.18
C SER A 168 -9.60 -0.24 23.26
N LEU A 169 -9.53 -1.48 22.80
CA LEU A 169 -10.70 -2.35 22.54
C LEU A 169 -10.32 -3.83 22.71
N SER A 170 -11.21 -4.75 22.34
CA SER A 170 -11.11 -6.21 22.44
C SER A 170 -9.90 -6.90 21.77
N ARG A 171 -8.80 -7.00 22.52
CA ARG A 171 -7.68 -7.94 22.30
C ARG A 171 -8.13 -9.27 21.66
N VAL A 172 -7.37 -9.75 20.67
CA VAL A 172 -7.41 -11.19 20.30
C VAL A 172 -6.07 -11.84 20.61
N PRO A 173 -6.05 -12.92 21.40
CA PRO A 173 -4.81 -13.52 21.89
C PRO A 173 -4.24 -14.59 20.96
N GLU A 174 -5.05 -15.12 20.04
CA GLU A 174 -4.60 -16.15 19.10
C GLU A 174 -3.74 -15.52 18.00
N ALA A 175 -2.66 -16.20 17.62
CA ALA A 175 -1.65 -15.69 16.69
C ALA A 175 -1.94 -16.05 15.22
N SER A 176 -3.12 -16.59 14.95
CA SER A 176 -3.53 -17.21 13.70
C SER A 176 -4.53 -16.33 12.91
N TRP A 177 -4.43 -15.00 13.03
CA TRP A 177 -5.61 -14.18 13.27
C TRP A 177 -5.54 -12.68 12.73
N GLU A 178 -5.75 -12.34 11.42
CA GLU A 178 -5.58 -10.96 10.75
C GLU A 178 -6.43 -10.37 9.56
N ILE A 179 -6.09 -9.12 9.18
CA ILE A 179 -6.35 -8.34 7.94
C ILE A 179 -6.01 -9.04 6.64
N LYS A 180 -6.98 -9.15 5.73
CA LYS A 180 -6.65 -9.26 4.29
C LYS A 180 -7.46 -8.41 3.30
N GLY A 181 -8.33 -7.51 3.76
CA GLY A 181 -9.15 -6.65 2.90
C GLY A 181 -9.16 -5.23 3.43
N ILE A 182 -9.30 -4.25 2.52
CA ILE A 182 -8.99 -2.82 2.65
C ILE A 182 -9.91 -1.90 1.79
N SER A 183 -11.26 -2.02 1.91
CA SER A 183 -12.25 -1.10 1.29
C SER A 183 -13.69 -1.21 1.83
N ASP A 184 -14.42 -0.09 1.71
CA ASP A 184 -15.87 0.17 1.82
C ASP A 184 -16.79 -0.27 2.98
N PHE A 185 -16.62 -1.44 3.61
CA PHE A 185 -17.73 -2.44 3.68
C PHE A 185 -19.14 -2.06 4.24
N ASN A 186 -19.39 -0.92 4.89
CA ASN A 186 -20.73 -0.62 5.46
C ASN A 186 -21.33 0.78 5.16
N LYS A 187 -20.60 1.68 4.48
CA LYS A 187 -21.02 3.07 4.19
C LYS A 187 -21.36 3.97 5.39
N ASP A 188 -20.81 3.70 6.58
CA ASP A 188 -21.07 4.47 7.81
C ASP A 188 -20.13 5.68 8.04
N GLY A 189 -19.16 5.94 7.15
CA GLY A 189 -18.14 6.99 7.26
C GLY A 189 -17.11 6.79 8.40
N SER A 190 -17.31 5.75 9.22
CA SER A 190 -16.24 5.07 9.95
C SER A 190 -15.67 4.02 8.99
N ALA A 191 -15.75 2.72 9.26
CA ALA A 191 -15.21 1.66 8.42
C ALA A 191 -15.76 0.29 8.83
N ASP A 192 -15.36 -0.69 8.03
CA ASP A 192 -15.34 -2.09 8.37
C ASP A 192 -14.00 -2.70 7.98
N ILE A 193 -13.56 -3.78 8.63
CA ILE A 193 -12.21 -4.35 8.43
C ILE A 193 -12.32 -5.89 8.28
N LEU A 194 -11.28 -6.68 7.89
CA LEU A 194 -11.44 -8.11 7.50
C LEU A 194 -10.58 -9.21 8.20
N TRP A 195 -11.18 -10.37 8.52
CA TRP A 195 -10.62 -11.63 9.10
C TRP A 195 -10.92 -12.91 8.23
N GLN A 196 -10.11 -14.00 8.22
CA GLN A 196 -10.28 -15.30 7.47
C GLN A 196 -9.58 -16.63 8.03
N ASN A 197 -9.18 -16.69 9.31
CA ASN A 197 -8.43 -17.71 10.13
C ASN A 197 -7.36 -18.63 9.52
N GLN A 198 -6.19 -18.73 10.18
CA GLN A 198 -5.09 -19.61 9.79
C GLN A 198 -5.54 -21.05 9.62
N GLN A 199 -5.72 -21.67 10.77
CA GLN A 199 -5.78 -23.10 10.96
C GLN A 199 -7.21 -23.58 10.72
N THR A 200 -8.20 -22.67 10.81
CA THR A 200 -9.63 -22.99 10.67
C THR A 200 -10.27 -22.41 9.41
N GLN A 201 -9.60 -21.52 8.66
CA GLN A 201 -10.14 -20.81 7.49
C GLN A 201 -11.37 -19.90 7.78
N GLY A 202 -11.70 -19.64 9.05
CA GLY A 202 -12.88 -18.90 9.49
C GLY A 202 -12.83 -17.37 9.29
N VAL A 203 -13.80 -16.85 8.56
CA VAL A 203 -13.92 -15.45 8.14
C VAL A 203 -14.71 -14.61 9.12
N ALA A 204 -14.33 -13.36 9.32
CA ALA A 204 -15.08 -12.40 10.12
C ALA A 204 -14.84 -10.94 9.67
N LEU A 205 -15.72 -10.02 10.06
CA LEU A 205 -15.78 -8.62 9.60
C LEU A 205 -16.15 -7.71 10.78
N TRP A 206 -15.49 -6.54 10.91
CA TRP A 206 -15.56 -5.67 12.11
C TRP A 206 -15.99 -4.22 11.86
N TYR A 207 -17.26 -3.97 12.16
CA TYR A 207 -17.97 -2.69 12.08
C TYR A 207 -17.75 -1.85 13.35
N MET A 208 -17.73 -0.50 13.28
CA MET A 208 -17.84 0.38 14.47
C MET A 208 -19.29 0.84 14.79
N ASN A 209 -19.75 2.11 14.83
CA ASN A 209 -19.26 3.44 14.42
C ASN A 209 -18.54 4.20 15.58
N ARG A 210 -17.41 4.89 15.29
CA ARG A 210 -16.64 5.80 16.19
C ARG A 210 -15.99 5.20 17.45
N ASN A 211 -14.67 5.00 17.39
CA ASN A 211 -13.73 4.54 18.43
C ASN A 211 -14.09 3.21 19.15
N ASN A 212 -15.17 2.52 18.75
CA ASN A 212 -15.73 1.36 19.42
C ASN A 212 -16.24 0.33 18.38
N TYR A 213 -15.65 -0.87 18.32
CA TYR A 213 -16.17 -1.97 17.49
C TYR A 213 -17.60 -2.35 17.96
N GLY A 214 -18.58 -2.26 17.07
CA GLY A 214 -20.00 -2.45 17.38
C GLY A 214 -20.55 -3.80 16.95
N ILE A 215 -20.03 -4.37 15.86
CA ILE A 215 -20.44 -5.68 15.33
C ILE A 215 -19.21 -6.51 14.94
N SER A 216 -19.22 -7.79 15.31
CA SER A 216 -18.35 -8.80 14.71
C SER A 216 -19.24 -9.80 13.98
N ILE A 217 -19.18 -9.82 12.65
CA ILE A 217 -19.90 -10.80 11.83
C ILE A 217 -18.94 -11.94 11.52
N SER A 218 -19.38 -13.20 11.64
CA SER A 218 -18.66 -14.35 11.09
C SER A 218 -19.18 -14.66 9.68
N LEU A 219 -18.29 -14.65 8.71
CA LEU A 219 -18.55 -15.00 7.31
C LEU A 219 -18.14 -16.49 7.08
N PRO A 220 -18.54 -17.15 5.97
CA PRO A 220 -18.26 -18.57 5.76
C PRO A 220 -16.76 -18.86 5.61
N ASN A 221 -16.31 -20.07 5.97
CA ASN A 221 -14.89 -20.43 5.89
C ASN A 221 -14.34 -20.41 4.45
N ALA A 222 -13.10 -19.97 4.29
CA ALA A 222 -12.39 -20.01 3.02
C ALA A 222 -12.24 -21.44 2.46
N PRO A 223 -12.48 -21.67 1.16
CA PRO A 223 -12.15 -22.93 0.53
C PRO A 223 -10.63 -23.06 0.34
N SER A 224 -10.09 -24.26 0.59
CA SER A 224 -8.64 -24.49 0.56
C SER A 224 -8.03 -24.33 -0.83
N GLY A 225 -6.89 -23.62 -0.93
CA GLY A 225 -6.13 -23.44 -2.16
C GLY A 225 -6.53 -22.23 -3.00
N TRP A 226 -7.56 -21.50 -2.56
CA TRP A 226 -7.78 -20.15 -2.99
C TRP A 226 -6.94 -19.25 -2.07
N VAL A 227 -6.28 -18.26 -2.66
CA VAL A 227 -5.10 -17.44 -2.13
C VAL A 227 -5.29 -14.83 -0.59
N ILE A 228 -6.19 -13.78 -0.77
CA ILE A 228 -6.57 -12.57 -0.01
C ILE A 228 -5.67 -11.32 -0.09
N THR A 229 -6.04 -10.37 -0.96
CA THR A 229 -5.10 -10.03 -2.05
C THR A 229 -5.39 -8.68 -2.81
N GLY A 230 -6.40 -7.86 -2.46
CA GLY A 230 -6.67 -6.46 -2.95
C GLY A 230 -7.90 -6.23 -3.85
N LEU A 231 -8.81 -5.30 -3.56
CA LEU A 231 -10.28 -5.47 -3.76
C LEU A 231 -11.03 -4.35 -4.54
N ASN A 232 -12.38 -4.31 -4.51
CA ASN A 232 -13.28 -3.18 -4.85
C ASN A 232 -14.75 -3.50 -4.41
N ASP A 233 -15.76 -2.77 -4.94
CA ASP A 233 -17.23 -2.94 -4.86
C ASP A 233 -17.77 -3.43 -6.21
N PHE A 234 -17.85 -4.76 -6.38
CA PHE A 234 -18.33 -5.38 -7.63
C PHE A 234 -19.86 -5.50 -7.67
N GLY A 235 -20.55 -5.23 -6.55
CA GLY A 235 -22.01 -5.20 -6.48
C GLY A 235 -22.62 -3.90 -7.03
N ILE A 236 -21.90 -2.79 -6.88
CA ILE A 236 -22.40 -1.40 -6.92
C ILE A 236 -23.53 -1.22 -5.89
N ASP A 237 -23.38 -1.85 -4.72
CA ASP A 237 -24.25 -1.67 -3.57
C ASP A 237 -23.66 -0.72 -2.51
N GLY A 238 -22.41 -0.28 -2.74
CA GLY A 238 -21.64 0.59 -1.86
C GLY A 238 -20.74 -0.16 -0.88
N ASN A 239 -20.76 -1.49 -0.84
CA ASN A 239 -19.94 -2.30 0.05
C ASN A 239 -18.80 -2.94 -0.76
N ALA A 240 -17.67 -3.28 -0.11
CA ALA A 240 -16.63 -4.04 -0.79
C ALA A 240 -17.12 -5.48 -0.94
N ASP A 241 -17.11 -5.99 -2.17
CA ASP A 241 -17.79 -7.22 -2.56
C ASP A 241 -16.87 -8.43 -2.31
N ILE A 242 -16.71 -9.45 -3.18
CA ILE A 242 -15.66 -10.47 -2.94
C ILE A 242 -15.18 -11.29 -4.18
N LEU A 243 -13.89 -11.64 -4.39
CA LEU A 243 -13.41 -12.45 -5.56
C LEU A 243 -12.20 -13.37 -5.32
N TRP A 244 -12.40 -14.68 -5.51
CA TRP A 244 -11.35 -15.71 -5.48
C TRP A 244 -10.71 -16.07 -6.85
N ARG A 245 -9.42 -16.45 -6.84
CA ARG A 245 -8.72 -17.32 -7.80
C ARG A 245 -8.18 -18.53 -7.06
N ASP A 246 -8.39 -19.68 -7.66
CA ASP A 246 -7.80 -20.92 -7.20
C ASP A 246 -6.35 -20.97 -7.72
N SER A 247 -5.35 -21.03 -6.84
CA SER A 247 -3.94 -21.04 -7.27
C SER A 247 -3.54 -22.28 -8.09
N LYS A 248 -4.39 -23.31 -8.12
CA LYS A 248 -4.15 -24.58 -8.85
C LYS A 248 -4.93 -24.68 -10.15
N THR A 249 -6.12 -24.06 -10.21
CA THR A 249 -6.99 -24.18 -11.39
C THR A 249 -7.23 -22.86 -12.11
N GLY A 250 -6.89 -21.72 -11.51
CA GLY A 250 -7.12 -20.41 -12.09
C GLY A 250 -8.60 -20.03 -12.26
N ALA A 251 -9.51 -20.73 -11.59
CA ALA A 251 -10.94 -20.41 -11.57
C ALA A 251 -11.17 -19.05 -10.91
N THR A 252 -11.92 -18.14 -11.54
CA THR A 252 -12.12 -16.75 -11.13
C THR A 252 -13.55 -16.59 -10.61
N HIS A 253 -13.79 -16.67 -9.31
CA HIS A 253 -15.14 -16.83 -8.72
C HIS A 253 -15.38 -15.86 -7.56
N ILE A 254 -16.38 -15.00 -7.69
CA ILE A 254 -16.87 -13.99 -6.73
C ILE A 254 -17.60 -14.64 -5.53
N TRP A 255 -17.66 -13.93 -4.40
CA TRP A 255 -18.62 -14.02 -3.29
C TRP A 255 -19.20 -12.59 -3.06
N THR A 256 -20.21 -12.35 -2.22
CA THR A 256 -20.72 -10.97 -2.01
C THR A 256 -21.07 -10.64 -0.55
N ILE A 257 -20.98 -9.35 -0.16
CA ILE A 257 -21.25 -8.86 1.21
C ILE A 257 -22.17 -7.65 1.22
N ASP A 258 -23.26 -7.78 1.98
CA ASP A 258 -24.10 -6.65 2.39
C ASP A 258 -23.58 -6.12 3.75
N SER A 259 -23.85 -4.85 4.08
CA SER A 259 -23.56 -4.16 5.36
C SER A 259 -24.03 -4.82 6.68
N SER A 260 -24.55 -6.04 6.61
CA SER A 260 -25.00 -6.84 7.77
C SER A 260 -24.94 -8.36 7.55
N THR A 261 -24.54 -8.87 6.37
CA THR A 261 -24.56 -10.32 6.07
C THR A 261 -23.58 -10.72 4.96
N PHE A 262 -22.98 -11.91 5.05
CA PHE A 262 -22.56 -12.64 3.85
C PHE A 262 -23.78 -12.93 2.97
N ASN A 263 -23.71 -12.61 1.69
CA ASN A 263 -24.83 -12.76 0.78
C ASN A 263 -24.70 -14.04 -0.08
N GLN A 264 -23.72 -14.15 -0.99
CA GLN A 264 -23.61 -15.34 -1.86
C GLN A 264 -22.20 -15.62 -2.43
N THR A 265 -22.12 -16.63 -3.32
CA THR A 265 -20.95 -17.07 -4.12
C THR A 265 -21.33 -17.01 -5.60
N ILE A 266 -20.59 -16.25 -6.43
CA ILE A 266 -20.84 -16.01 -7.86
C ILE A 266 -19.64 -16.46 -8.70
N ASN A 267 -19.72 -17.58 -9.41
CA ASN A 267 -18.62 -18.01 -10.27
C ASN A 267 -18.51 -17.12 -11.53
N VAL A 268 -17.41 -16.36 -11.72
CA VAL A 268 -17.29 -15.36 -12.82
C VAL A 268 -16.73 -15.95 -14.11
N PHE A 269 -15.46 -16.39 -14.10
CA PHE A 269 -14.76 -16.96 -15.26
C PHE A 269 -13.60 -17.86 -14.81
N ARG A 270 -12.55 -17.96 -15.63
CA ARG A 270 -11.39 -18.83 -15.47
C ARG A 270 -10.23 -18.37 -16.36
N ILE A 271 -8.99 -18.46 -15.89
CA ILE A 271 -7.78 -18.39 -16.75
C ILE A 271 -6.89 -19.60 -16.46
N ASP A 272 -6.74 -20.50 -17.45
CA ASP A 272 -5.94 -21.73 -17.33
C ASP A 272 -4.43 -21.49 -17.20
N ASP A 273 -3.93 -20.41 -17.82
CA ASP A 273 -2.52 -20.04 -17.72
C ASP A 273 -2.27 -19.30 -16.40
N LEU A 274 -1.61 -19.99 -15.47
CA LEU A 274 -1.26 -19.49 -14.15
C LEU A 274 -0.17 -18.40 -14.17
N SER A 275 0.49 -18.15 -15.31
CA SER A 275 1.44 -17.05 -15.47
C SER A 275 0.78 -15.70 -15.75
N TRP A 276 -0.51 -15.69 -16.14
CA TRP A 276 -1.33 -14.49 -16.05
C TRP A 276 -1.63 -14.21 -14.60
N LYS A 277 -1.42 -12.96 -14.22
CA LYS A 277 -1.64 -12.43 -12.89
C LYS A 277 -2.30 -11.07 -12.98
N ALA A 278 -3.34 -10.86 -12.20
CA ALA A 278 -3.86 -9.54 -11.89
C ALA A 278 -3.16 -9.00 -10.62
N GLU A 279 -2.86 -7.70 -10.56
CA GLU A 279 -1.85 -7.20 -9.59
C GLU A 279 -2.15 -5.81 -8.96
N LEU A 280 -3.06 -4.99 -9.54
CA LEU A 280 -3.55 -3.65 -9.10
C LEU A 280 -4.65 -3.21 -10.07
N THR A 281 -5.56 -2.25 -9.77
CA THR A 281 -6.51 -1.64 -10.77
C THR A 281 -7.34 -0.34 -10.33
N GLY A 282 -8.65 -0.10 -10.64
CA GLY A 282 -9.50 1.16 -10.58
C GLY A 282 -10.91 1.16 -11.33
N ASP A 283 -11.26 2.09 -12.25
CA ASP A 283 -12.36 2.03 -13.32
C ASP A 283 -12.04 1.81 -14.87
N PHE A 284 -10.96 2.32 -15.48
CA PHE A 284 -10.54 2.23 -16.92
C PHE A 284 -11.55 2.70 -17.95
N ASN A 285 -12.57 1.88 -18.18
CA ASN A 285 -13.35 1.97 -19.39
C ASN A 285 -14.32 3.17 -19.33
N GLY A 286 -14.41 3.82 -18.16
CA GLY A 286 -15.14 5.06 -17.93
C GLY A 286 -16.64 4.82 -17.77
N ASP A 287 -17.05 3.61 -17.37
CA ASP A 287 -18.45 3.24 -17.16
C ASP A 287 -18.87 3.20 -15.68
N GLY A 288 -17.95 3.56 -14.78
CA GLY A 288 -18.12 3.55 -13.33
C GLY A 288 -18.00 2.15 -12.71
N LYS A 289 -17.31 1.21 -13.37
CA LYS A 289 -17.24 -0.21 -12.96
C LYS A 289 -15.83 -0.79 -13.01
N VAL A 290 -15.75 -2.11 -12.77
CA VAL A 290 -14.71 -2.72 -11.94
C VAL A 290 -14.16 -3.98 -12.63
N ASP A 291 -13.24 -3.79 -13.57
CA ASP A 291 -12.71 -4.81 -14.50
C ASP A 291 -11.75 -5.81 -13.83
N ILE A 292 -10.78 -6.37 -14.57
CA ILE A 292 -9.48 -6.85 -14.06
C ILE A 292 -8.35 -6.61 -15.10
N PHE A 293 -7.29 -5.85 -14.80
CA PHE A 293 -6.05 -5.93 -15.60
C PHE A 293 -5.23 -7.14 -15.19
N TRP A 294 -4.84 -7.97 -16.15
CA TRP A 294 -3.85 -9.03 -15.95
C TRP A 294 -2.58 -8.81 -16.80
N ARG A 295 -1.42 -9.24 -16.32
CA ARG A 295 -0.18 -9.42 -17.11
C ARG A 295 0.31 -10.85 -17.06
N ASN A 296 0.84 -11.31 -18.18
CA ASN A 296 1.60 -12.53 -18.27
C ASN A 296 3.05 -12.31 -17.80
N GLN A 297 3.39 -12.93 -16.67
CA GLN A 297 4.68 -12.82 -16.00
C GLN A 297 5.85 -13.51 -16.74
N GLN A 298 5.58 -14.25 -17.83
CA GLN A 298 6.56 -14.95 -18.68
C GLN A 298 6.76 -14.30 -20.06
N THR A 299 5.70 -13.76 -20.69
CA THR A 299 5.79 -13.12 -22.03
C THR A 299 5.84 -11.60 -21.97
N GLY A 300 5.35 -10.99 -20.89
CA GLY A 300 5.13 -9.55 -20.80
C GLY A 300 3.93 -9.04 -21.61
N SER A 301 3.06 -9.94 -22.07
CA SER A 301 1.75 -9.60 -22.65
C SER A 301 0.79 -9.17 -21.55
N SER A 302 -0.14 -8.28 -21.85
CA SER A 302 -1.02 -7.65 -20.87
C SER A 302 -2.40 -7.37 -21.47
N GLY A 303 -3.44 -7.23 -20.63
CA GLY A 303 -4.79 -6.92 -21.09
C GLY A 303 -5.80 -6.65 -19.98
N PHE A 304 -6.99 -6.20 -20.38
CA PHE A 304 -8.08 -5.74 -19.52
C PHE A 304 -9.28 -6.67 -19.61
N TRP A 305 -9.85 -7.10 -18.49
CA TRP A 305 -11.03 -7.94 -18.40
C TRP A 305 -12.22 -7.08 -18.01
N ILE A 306 -12.87 -6.47 -18.99
CA ILE A 306 -13.97 -5.54 -18.79
C ILE A 306 -15.14 -6.24 -18.09
N MET A 307 -15.58 -5.70 -16.96
CA MET A 307 -16.62 -6.29 -16.10
C MET A 307 -17.87 -5.42 -16.09
N ASN A 308 -19.00 -6.04 -15.80
CA ASN A 308 -20.25 -5.36 -15.50
C ASN A 308 -20.79 -5.94 -14.20
N ASN A 309 -20.48 -5.25 -13.10
CA ASN A 309 -20.64 -5.74 -11.74
C ASN A 309 -19.89 -7.08 -11.60
N THR A 310 -20.51 -8.09 -11.00
CA THR A 310 -19.92 -9.41 -10.75
C THR A 310 -19.85 -10.33 -11.99
N GLN A 311 -19.85 -9.79 -13.22
CA GLN A 311 -19.87 -10.54 -14.49
C GLN A 311 -18.82 -10.03 -15.48
N LEU A 312 -18.09 -10.95 -16.12
CA LEU A 312 -17.17 -10.61 -17.21
C LEU A 312 -17.93 -10.29 -18.49
N VAL A 313 -17.65 -9.14 -19.10
CA VAL A 313 -18.18 -8.71 -20.40
C VAL A 313 -17.26 -9.14 -21.54
N THR A 314 -15.97 -8.80 -21.45
CA THR A 314 -14.97 -9.14 -22.48
C THR A 314 -13.54 -9.06 -21.92
N ALA A 315 -12.56 -9.63 -22.62
CA ALA A 315 -11.15 -9.31 -22.43
C ALA A 315 -10.62 -8.54 -23.65
N THR A 316 -9.82 -7.48 -23.43
CA THR A 316 -9.19 -6.67 -24.48
C THR A 316 -7.67 -6.65 -24.31
N PHE A 317 -6.96 -6.45 -25.43
CA PHE A 317 -5.49 -6.53 -25.51
C PHE A 317 -4.94 -5.35 -26.33
N ASN A 318 -5.47 -4.15 -26.10
CA ASN A 318 -5.19 -2.95 -26.88
C ASN A 318 -3.90 -2.21 -26.44
N ILE A 319 -2.93 -2.96 -25.91
CA ILE A 319 -1.70 -2.45 -25.28
C ILE A 319 -0.45 -3.24 -25.73
N PRO A 320 0.74 -2.60 -25.79
CA PRO A 320 1.94 -3.25 -26.30
C PRO A 320 2.51 -4.28 -25.33
N GLN A 321 3.04 -5.38 -25.86
CA GLN A 321 3.78 -6.37 -25.09
C GLN A 321 5.16 -5.84 -24.67
N VAL A 322 5.52 -5.97 -23.39
CA VAL A 322 6.82 -5.55 -22.87
C VAL A 322 7.70 -6.74 -22.57
N THR A 323 8.58 -7.05 -23.53
CA THR A 323 9.46 -8.22 -23.48
C THR A 323 10.63 -8.07 -22.51
N ASP A 324 11.00 -6.86 -22.11
CA ASP A 324 11.99 -6.64 -21.05
C ASP A 324 11.33 -6.77 -19.67
N LEU A 325 11.48 -7.96 -19.08
CA LEU A 325 10.97 -8.30 -17.76
C LEU A 325 11.84 -7.76 -16.61
N SER A 326 12.83 -6.90 -16.89
CA SER A 326 13.48 -6.02 -15.91
C SER A 326 12.61 -4.83 -15.50
N TRP A 327 11.58 -4.54 -16.30
CA TRP A 327 10.44 -3.70 -15.93
C TRP A 327 9.18 -4.59 -15.77
N LYS A 328 8.38 -4.42 -14.71
CA LYS A 328 7.21 -5.28 -14.35
C LYS A 328 5.95 -4.51 -13.90
N VAL A 329 5.50 -4.57 -12.65
CA VAL A 329 4.05 -4.49 -12.33
C VAL A 329 3.75 -3.85 -10.95
N GLN A 330 3.33 -2.57 -10.81
CA GLN A 330 3.23 -1.89 -9.49
C GLN A 330 2.06 -0.89 -9.04
N GLY A 331 1.08 -0.30 -9.77
CA GLY A 331 0.30 0.90 -9.26
C GLY A 331 -0.85 1.64 -10.04
N ALA A 332 -1.09 2.98 -9.86
CA ALA A 332 -1.84 3.92 -10.77
C ALA A 332 -1.95 5.40 -10.35
N ALA A 333 -2.00 6.36 -11.30
CA ALA A 333 -2.23 7.81 -11.08
C ALA A 333 -2.41 8.69 -12.35
N ASP A 334 -3.31 9.68 -12.39
CA ASP A 334 -3.61 10.62 -13.51
C ASP A 334 -2.53 11.69 -13.79
N PHE A 335 -1.48 11.32 -14.51
CA PHE A 335 -0.29 12.18 -14.68
C PHE A 335 -0.50 13.50 -15.42
N ASP A 336 -1.56 13.62 -16.23
CA ASP A 336 -1.88 14.83 -16.99
C ASP A 336 -3.27 15.43 -16.73
N GLY A 337 -4.12 14.78 -15.94
CA GLY A 337 -5.38 15.32 -15.43
C GLY A 337 -6.54 15.18 -16.42
N ASP A 338 -6.49 14.18 -17.31
CA ASP A 338 -7.51 13.96 -18.36
C ASP A 338 -8.66 13.05 -17.90
N GLY A 339 -8.49 12.36 -16.77
CA GLY A 339 -9.45 11.46 -16.15
C GLY A 339 -9.22 9.98 -16.44
N ASP A 340 -8.40 9.60 -17.43
CA ASP A 340 -8.05 8.20 -17.74
C ASP A 340 -6.85 7.74 -16.89
N LEU A 341 -7.03 7.80 -15.56
CA LEU A 341 -5.93 7.83 -14.58
C LEU A 341 -4.82 6.77 -14.83
N ASP A 342 -3.58 7.25 -14.86
CA ASP A 342 -2.43 6.78 -15.65
C ASP A 342 -1.31 6.12 -14.78
N ILE A 343 0.01 6.25 -15.06
CA ILE A 343 1.04 5.27 -14.64
C ILE A 343 2.52 5.78 -14.35
N LEU A 344 3.33 4.98 -13.63
CA LEU A 344 4.82 5.00 -13.41
C LEU A 344 5.55 3.62 -13.75
N TRP A 345 6.87 3.57 -14.06
CA TRP A 345 7.93 2.49 -14.17
C TRP A 345 9.27 3.17 -13.80
N GLN A 346 10.22 2.32 -13.45
CA GLN A 346 11.59 2.36 -13.93
C GLN A 346 12.01 0.96 -14.41
N ASN A 347 13.17 0.79 -15.03
CA ASN A 347 13.78 -0.52 -15.25
C ASN A 347 14.67 -0.88 -14.05
N ARG A 348 14.36 -1.94 -13.29
CA ARG A 348 15.10 -2.31 -12.06
C ARG A 348 16.61 -2.30 -12.28
N SER A 349 17.04 -2.88 -13.41
CA SER A 349 18.46 -3.08 -13.74
C SER A 349 19.18 -1.82 -14.20
N THR A 350 18.50 -0.77 -14.70
CA THR A 350 19.17 0.38 -15.32
C THR A 350 18.81 1.75 -14.79
N GLY A 351 17.56 1.99 -14.37
CA GLY A 351 17.06 3.34 -14.12
C GLY A 351 16.46 4.03 -15.35
N GLN A 352 16.21 3.30 -16.45
CA GLN A 352 15.39 3.81 -17.57
C GLN A 352 13.93 4.05 -17.14
N VAL A 353 13.20 4.87 -17.90
CA VAL A 353 12.00 5.60 -17.45
C VAL A 353 10.96 5.79 -18.58
N GLY A 354 9.67 6.00 -18.26
CA GLY A 354 8.70 6.69 -19.14
C GLY A 354 7.20 6.40 -19.02
N ILE A 355 6.36 7.37 -18.57
CA ILE A 355 4.86 7.33 -18.47
C ILE A 355 4.29 6.66 -19.72
N TRP A 356 3.26 5.80 -19.64
CA TRP A 356 2.45 5.39 -20.78
C TRP A 356 1.17 6.13 -20.58
N GLU A 357 0.96 7.12 -21.44
CA GLU A 357 -0.30 7.81 -21.58
C GLU A 357 -1.35 6.82 -22.08
N MET A 358 -2.43 6.70 -21.34
CA MET A 358 -3.56 5.83 -21.62
C MET A 358 -4.75 6.63 -22.12
N ASN A 359 -5.66 6.00 -22.85
CA ASN A 359 -6.99 6.51 -23.09
C ASN A 359 -7.97 5.35 -22.92
N ARG A 360 -8.62 5.27 -21.76
CA ARG A 360 -9.32 4.08 -21.28
C ARG A 360 -8.46 2.81 -21.39
N ASP A 361 -8.89 1.84 -22.19
CA ASP A 361 -8.19 0.56 -22.44
C ASP A 361 -7.17 0.61 -23.59
N HIS A 362 -7.00 1.76 -24.26
CA HIS A 362 -6.03 1.93 -25.34
C HIS A 362 -4.76 2.60 -24.84
N TYR A 363 -3.61 1.99 -25.10
CA TYR A 363 -2.31 2.65 -24.94
C TYR A 363 -2.12 3.74 -26.01
N VAL A 364 -1.65 4.93 -25.60
CA VAL A 364 -1.38 6.05 -26.50
C VAL A 364 0.10 6.16 -26.85
N ARG A 365 0.99 6.42 -25.87
CA ARG A 365 2.45 6.57 -26.08
C ARG A 365 3.25 6.43 -24.78
N SER A 366 4.58 6.28 -24.89
CA SER A 366 5.49 6.33 -23.73
C SER A 366 6.38 7.58 -23.65
N TYR A 367 6.59 8.14 -22.46
CA TYR A 367 7.52 9.23 -22.13
C TYR A 367 8.90 8.70 -21.71
N THR A 368 9.78 9.51 -21.10
CA THR A 368 11.05 9.12 -20.42
C THR A 368 11.54 10.32 -19.62
N LEU A 369 12.10 10.10 -18.41
CA LEU A 369 12.79 11.10 -17.59
C LEU A 369 14.09 10.52 -17.00
N MET A 370 14.57 11.02 -15.84
CA MET A 370 15.98 10.88 -15.49
C MET A 370 16.38 9.55 -14.83
N THR A 371 17.48 9.01 -15.34
CA THR A 371 18.30 7.90 -14.83
C THR A 371 19.54 8.46 -14.09
N ILE A 372 20.42 7.61 -13.54
CA ILE A 372 21.88 7.84 -13.52
C ILE A 372 22.59 6.56 -14.02
N SER A 373 23.78 6.70 -14.63
CA SER A 373 24.47 5.62 -15.37
C SER A 373 25.17 4.54 -14.54
N ASN A 374 25.10 4.60 -13.20
CA ASN A 374 25.57 3.54 -12.28
C ASN A 374 24.51 2.42 -12.13
N LEU A 375 24.22 1.73 -13.24
CA LEU A 375 23.01 0.93 -13.50
C LEU A 375 22.60 -0.10 -12.41
N SER A 376 21.75 0.31 -11.46
CA SER A 376 20.71 -0.49 -10.76
C SER A 376 20.03 0.35 -9.67
N TRP A 377 18.71 0.50 -9.72
CA TRP A 377 17.95 1.44 -8.86
C TRP A 377 16.54 0.87 -8.56
N GLN A 378 15.77 1.45 -7.62
CA GLN A 378 14.51 0.85 -7.16
C GLN A 378 13.31 1.84 -6.99
N ILE A 379 12.35 1.75 -6.05
CA ILE A 379 10.94 2.24 -6.24
C ILE A 379 10.29 2.74 -4.93
N GLU A 380 9.29 3.68 -4.89
CA GLU A 380 8.54 3.98 -3.63
C GLU A 380 7.19 4.83 -3.51
N GLY A 381 6.41 5.38 -4.49
CA GLY A 381 5.08 6.04 -4.15
C GLY A 381 4.24 6.95 -5.13
N ILE A 382 2.93 7.22 -4.82
CA ILE A 382 1.87 8.17 -5.39
C ILE A 382 1.05 9.17 -4.40
N ALA A 383 1.49 10.45 -4.10
CA ALA A 383 0.99 11.59 -3.23
C ALA A 383 0.84 13.07 -3.81
N ASP A 384 -0.35 13.71 -3.86
CA ASP A 384 -0.66 14.99 -4.60
C ASP A 384 -0.23 16.33 -3.92
N PHE A 385 0.98 16.85 -4.17
CA PHE A 385 1.69 17.51 -3.05
C PHE A 385 1.46 18.98 -2.70
N ASP A 386 1.37 19.98 -3.60
CA ASP A 386 0.83 21.32 -3.18
C ASP A 386 -0.71 21.32 -3.15
N LEU A 387 -1.30 20.12 -3.17
CA LEU A 387 -2.61 19.87 -3.75
C LEU A 387 -2.69 20.46 -5.16
N ASP A 388 -1.63 20.26 -5.97
CA ASP A 388 -1.55 20.79 -7.32
C ASP A 388 -2.30 19.91 -8.35
N ARG A 389 -2.93 18.83 -7.86
CA ARG A 389 -3.67 17.76 -8.53
C ARG A 389 -2.82 16.90 -9.44
N LYS A 390 -1.56 16.68 -9.05
CA LYS A 390 -0.47 16.36 -9.97
C LYS A 390 0.75 15.73 -9.24
N PRO A 391 1.79 15.28 -9.99
CA PRO A 391 2.46 14.03 -9.62
C PRO A 391 3.88 14.18 -9.01
N ASP A 392 4.01 14.49 -7.72
CA ASP A 392 5.28 14.58 -6.97
C ASP A 392 6.05 13.23 -6.87
N ILE A 393 7.03 13.09 -5.98
CA ILE A 393 8.12 12.08 -6.04
C ILE A 393 8.66 11.76 -4.61
N LEU A 394 9.58 10.79 -4.40
CA LEU A 394 10.64 10.80 -3.36
C LEU A 394 11.78 9.81 -3.66
N TRP A 395 12.82 9.77 -2.80
CA TRP A 395 14.07 9.07 -3.08
C TRP A 395 14.99 8.80 -1.87
N ARG A 396 15.76 7.70 -1.94
CA ARG A 396 16.79 7.26 -0.98
C ARG A 396 17.90 6.45 -1.67
N ASN A 397 19.02 6.22 -0.99
CA ASN A 397 20.04 5.24 -1.36
C ASN A 397 20.59 4.53 -0.09
N TYR A 398 21.38 3.48 -0.30
CA TYR A 398 21.99 2.54 0.63
C TYR A 398 23.53 2.76 0.76
N ARG A 399 24.06 3.97 0.46
CA ARG A 399 25.52 4.17 0.20
C ARG A 399 26.32 5.33 0.85
N THR A 400 26.07 6.62 0.58
CA THR A 400 26.96 7.75 1.03
C THR A 400 26.24 9.00 1.58
N GLY A 401 25.91 10.03 0.78
CA GLY A 401 25.34 11.30 1.27
C GLY A 401 24.35 12.05 0.34
N GLU A 402 24.19 11.64 -0.92
CA GLU A 402 23.73 12.52 -2.00
C GLU A 402 22.29 12.26 -2.50
N THR A 403 21.24 12.60 -1.74
CA THR A 403 19.82 12.39 -2.12
C THR A 403 18.86 13.32 -1.37
N ALA A 404 17.72 13.72 -1.99
CA ALA A 404 16.94 14.85 -1.54
C ALA A 404 15.43 14.90 -2.00
N ILE A 405 14.72 16.04 -1.81
CA ILE A 405 13.24 16.36 -1.91
C ILE A 405 12.88 17.52 -2.93
N TRP A 406 12.05 17.33 -3.97
CA TRP A 406 12.18 17.99 -5.30
C TRP A 406 11.51 19.47 -5.53
N GLN A 407 10.44 19.81 -6.31
CA GLN A 407 9.10 20.52 -5.97
C GLN A 407 8.12 20.70 -7.21
N MET A 408 6.91 20.04 -7.40
CA MET A 408 6.25 19.57 -8.71
C MET A 408 5.11 20.26 -9.54
N ASN A 409 4.95 19.75 -10.80
CA ASN A 409 3.79 19.70 -11.74
C ASN A 409 3.98 18.61 -12.88
N GLY A 410 3.07 17.63 -13.07
CA GLY A 410 2.73 16.88 -14.33
C GLY A 410 3.66 15.75 -14.86
N PHE A 411 3.90 15.76 -16.17
CA PHE A 411 4.88 14.92 -16.85
C PHE A 411 6.35 15.14 -16.40
N SER A 412 6.63 16.14 -15.54
CA SER A 412 7.94 16.78 -15.39
C SER A 412 8.91 16.12 -14.38
N TYR A 413 10.13 16.68 -14.32
CA TYR A 413 11.06 16.58 -13.17
C TYR A 413 12.09 17.75 -13.22
N LEU A 414 12.67 18.24 -12.07
CA LEU A 414 13.82 19.20 -12.05
C LEU A 414 14.84 19.16 -10.87
N LYS A 415 14.43 19.16 -9.58
CA LYS A 415 15.30 19.55 -8.41
C LYS A 415 15.20 18.60 -7.19
N SER A 416 15.75 18.88 -5.99
CA SER A 416 15.84 17.93 -4.83
C SER A 416 16.47 18.59 -3.55
N PHE A 417 15.97 18.46 -2.29
CA PHE A 417 16.41 19.07 -1.00
C PHE A 417 16.49 18.26 0.39
N THR A 418 15.84 17.09 0.63
CA THR A 418 15.99 16.15 1.82
C THR A 418 15.34 16.63 3.13
N LEU A 419 15.28 15.79 4.19
CA LEU A 419 15.72 16.18 5.55
C LEU A 419 16.26 14.97 6.41
N PRO A 420 15.65 14.39 7.49
CA PRO A 420 16.41 13.78 8.58
C PRO A 420 16.59 12.24 8.52
N LEU A 421 17.55 11.74 9.30
CA LEU A 421 18.42 10.64 8.85
C LEU A 421 18.22 9.28 9.56
N VAL A 422 19.26 8.45 9.39
CA VAL A 422 19.48 7.00 9.26
C VAL A 422 20.67 6.64 10.19
N SER A 423 21.06 5.37 10.38
CA SER A 423 22.35 5.08 11.07
C SER A 423 23.13 3.80 10.72
N ASP A 424 22.56 2.58 10.77
CA ASP A 424 23.30 1.33 11.11
C ASP A 424 22.45 0.02 10.99
N ILE A 425 22.64 -0.80 9.95
CA ILE A 425 22.09 -2.18 9.75
C ILE A 425 20.64 -2.38 9.21
N ALA A 426 19.54 -2.07 9.91
CA ALA A 426 18.18 -2.28 9.34
C ALA A 426 17.02 -1.40 9.86
N TRP A 427 16.45 -0.53 9.02
CA TRP A 427 15.12 0.15 9.13
C TRP A 427 14.44 0.21 7.73
N ARG A 428 13.14 0.57 7.58
CA ARG A 428 12.19 0.13 6.50
C ARG A 428 10.84 1.01 6.59
N ILE A 429 9.89 1.48 5.68
CA ILE A 429 9.40 1.59 4.21
C ILE A 429 8.48 0.57 3.37
N GLU A 430 7.23 0.10 3.66
CA GLU A 430 6.50 -1.03 2.91
C GLU A 430 5.00 -0.73 2.65
N GLY A 431 4.48 0.45 2.96
CA GLY A 431 3.02 0.69 2.95
C GLY A 431 2.69 2.14 3.25
N ILE A 432 1.81 2.78 2.47
CA ILE A 432 1.66 4.24 2.41
C ILE A 432 0.26 4.68 1.92
N GLY A 433 -0.34 5.73 2.53
CA GLY A 433 -1.70 6.26 2.25
C GLY A 433 -2.09 7.49 3.09
N ASP A 434 -3.26 8.12 2.79
CA ASP A 434 -3.85 9.26 3.56
C ASP A 434 -4.11 8.91 5.03
N PHE A 435 -3.40 9.59 5.94
CA PHE A 435 -3.85 9.70 7.33
C PHE A 435 -3.79 11.12 7.91
N ASN A 436 -4.46 12.10 7.26
CA ASN A 436 -5.69 12.71 7.82
C ASN A 436 -6.40 13.88 7.07
N LYS A 437 -6.10 14.22 5.82
CA LYS A 437 -6.78 15.30 5.08
C LYS A 437 -6.92 16.67 5.79
N ASP A 438 -5.81 17.38 6.10
CA ASP A 438 -5.69 18.85 6.34
C ASP A 438 -4.79 19.58 5.31
N GLY A 439 -3.78 18.92 4.72
CA GLY A 439 -2.95 19.42 3.60
C GLY A 439 -1.42 19.34 3.83
N ARG A 440 -0.90 18.31 4.52
CA ARG A 440 0.40 18.29 5.25
C ARG A 440 0.92 16.83 5.43
N VAL A 441 1.92 16.47 6.27
CA VAL A 441 2.43 15.08 6.55
C VAL A 441 3.28 15.07 7.85
N ASP A 442 3.42 13.92 8.54
CA ASP A 442 4.51 13.50 9.45
C ASP A 442 4.95 12.00 9.29
N LEU A 443 5.92 11.47 10.08
CA LEU A 443 6.86 10.40 9.66
C LEU A 443 6.94 9.03 10.44
N LEU A 444 7.11 7.89 9.73
CA LEU A 444 7.01 6.44 10.11
C LEU A 444 8.22 5.51 9.67
N TRP A 445 8.83 4.66 10.53
CA TRP A 445 9.90 3.69 10.13
C TRP A 445 10.14 2.47 11.12
N PHE A 446 10.74 1.35 10.65
CA PHE A 446 10.97 -0.02 11.26
C PHE A 446 12.12 -0.36 12.20
N ASN A 447 11.90 -1.40 13.01
CA ASN A 447 12.78 -2.58 13.04
C ASN A 447 11.93 -3.88 12.92
N SER A 448 12.54 -5.06 12.97
CA SER A 448 11.84 -6.36 13.07
C SER A 448 12.62 -7.44 13.84
N SER A 449 13.92 -7.22 14.11
CA SER A 449 14.85 -8.20 14.70
C SER A 449 15.35 -7.79 16.10
N THR A 450 15.78 -6.54 16.29
CA THR A 450 15.63 -5.88 17.61
C THR A 450 14.18 -5.41 17.81
N ARG A 451 13.39 -5.41 16.73
CA ARG A 451 11.91 -5.35 16.62
C ARG A 451 11.35 -3.92 16.72
N ASP A 452 11.61 -3.22 17.83
CA ASP A 452 12.00 -1.79 17.84
C ASP A 452 11.33 -0.78 16.83
N VAL A 453 10.35 0.07 17.23
CA VAL A 453 9.82 1.23 16.43
C VAL A 453 9.33 2.40 17.32
N ALA A 454 9.19 3.64 16.79
CA ALA A 454 8.37 4.74 17.35
C ALA A 454 7.97 5.82 16.27
N ILE A 455 7.98 7.16 16.49
CA ILE A 455 7.42 8.19 15.54
C ILE A 455 8.09 9.61 15.53
N TRP A 456 7.57 10.56 14.74
CA TRP A 456 7.81 12.03 14.62
C TRP A 456 6.40 12.69 14.40
N THR A 457 6.16 13.99 14.69
CA THR A 457 4.93 14.71 14.22
C THR A 457 5.14 16.16 13.74
N MET A 458 4.19 16.75 12.99
CA MET A 458 4.31 18.02 12.25
C MET A 458 3.18 19.07 12.44
N ASN A 459 3.04 20.01 11.49
CA ASN A 459 2.20 21.23 11.53
C ASN A 459 2.21 22.02 10.19
N GLY A 460 2.82 21.54 9.11
CA GLY A 460 3.18 22.35 7.93
C GLY A 460 4.27 23.43 8.13
N PHE A 461 4.27 24.23 9.21
CA PHE A 461 5.16 25.41 9.35
C PHE A 461 5.68 25.73 10.79
N THR A 462 6.41 24.84 11.47
CA THR A 462 7.03 25.05 12.81
C THR A 462 8.27 24.11 13.02
N LEU A 463 8.87 24.01 14.22
CA LEU A 463 9.95 23.05 14.60
C LEU A 463 9.83 22.61 16.08
N ALA A 464 10.12 21.34 16.45
CA ALA A 464 10.01 20.83 17.84
C ALA A 464 11.01 19.71 18.28
N GLN A 465 10.60 18.74 19.15
CA GLN A 465 11.47 18.25 20.24
C GLN A 465 11.68 16.73 20.63
N GLY A 466 11.11 15.65 20.05
CA GLY A 466 11.55 14.26 20.40
C GLY A 466 10.70 12.96 20.20
N TYR A 467 9.66 12.85 19.34
CA TYR A 467 8.59 11.81 19.34
C TYR A 467 9.01 10.32 19.38
N ARG A 468 8.15 9.52 20.06
CA ARG A 468 8.13 8.04 20.16
C ARG A 468 6.68 7.54 20.52
N VAL A 469 6.17 6.39 20.03
CA VAL A 469 4.79 5.84 20.23
C VAL A 469 4.71 4.27 20.08
N ASN A 470 3.55 3.58 20.16
CA ASN A 470 3.29 2.40 21.04
C ASN A 470 3.03 0.93 20.52
N GLN A 471 3.95 -0.02 20.80
CA GLN A 471 3.87 -1.51 20.95
C GLN A 471 3.97 -2.61 19.81
N ALA A 472 3.79 -2.42 18.49
CA ALA A 472 3.37 -3.43 17.46
C ALA A 472 4.19 -4.76 17.11
N PRO A 473 3.80 -5.65 16.12
CA PRO A 473 3.65 -7.15 16.18
C PRO A 473 4.85 -8.06 15.78
N SER A 474 4.74 -9.40 15.75
CA SER A 474 4.43 -10.32 16.86
C SER A 474 4.81 -11.81 16.62
N GLY A 475 6.10 -12.09 16.37
CA GLY A 475 6.65 -13.35 15.84
C GLY A 475 7.67 -12.98 14.75
N ASN A 476 7.81 -13.75 13.65
CA ASN A 476 8.30 -13.15 12.39
C ASN A 476 7.13 -12.66 11.51
N TRP A 477 6.72 -11.40 11.68
CA TRP A 477 5.50 -10.84 11.10
C TRP A 477 5.76 -9.50 10.39
N GLN A 478 4.95 -9.15 9.38
CA GLN A 478 5.24 -8.22 8.27
C GLN A 478 4.04 -7.37 7.81
N ILE A 479 4.31 -6.23 7.14
CA ILE A 479 3.38 -5.17 6.69
C ILE A 479 3.20 -5.28 5.18
N GLN A 480 1.97 -5.24 4.67
CA GLN A 480 1.71 -5.63 3.28
C GLN A 480 0.45 -5.05 2.59
N GLY A 481 -0.23 -4.01 3.10
CA GLY A 481 -1.26 -3.31 2.30
C GLY A 481 -2.03 -2.19 2.99
N ILE A 482 -2.88 -1.50 2.22
CA ILE A 482 -3.48 -0.16 2.42
C ILE A 482 -4.90 -0.07 1.76
N ARG A 483 -5.67 0.98 2.05
CA ARG A 483 -6.77 1.63 1.26
C ARG A 483 -8.24 1.41 1.67
N ASP A 484 -9.17 1.97 0.87
CA ASP A 484 -10.26 2.88 1.32
C ASP A 484 -11.54 2.24 1.93
N PHE A 485 -11.49 1.82 3.20
CA PHE A 485 -12.58 1.19 3.97
C PHE A 485 -13.95 1.93 4.09
N ASN A 486 -14.20 3.07 3.42
CA ASN A 486 -15.53 3.70 3.38
C ASN A 486 -15.82 4.64 2.18
N ARG A 487 -14.81 5.06 1.42
CA ARG A 487 -14.88 6.07 0.33
C ARG A 487 -15.41 7.45 0.78
N ASP A 488 -15.07 7.86 2.01
CA ASP A 488 -15.39 9.18 2.59
C ASP A 488 -14.34 9.80 3.58
N GLY A 489 -13.17 9.25 3.96
CA GLY A 489 -12.26 8.29 3.32
C GLY A 489 -11.42 7.45 4.31
N TYR A 490 -11.02 6.28 3.79
CA TYR A 490 -10.77 4.99 4.44
C TYR A 490 -9.40 4.31 4.50
N LEU A 491 -8.24 4.96 4.38
CA LEU A 491 -7.05 4.27 3.83
C LEU A 491 -6.27 3.22 4.71
N ASP A 492 -6.89 2.46 5.63
CA ASP A 492 -6.23 1.52 6.59
C ASP A 492 -5.64 0.21 5.98
N ILE A 493 -5.02 -0.67 6.78
CA ILE A 493 -3.87 -1.49 6.35
C ILE A 493 -3.97 -3.02 6.39
N PHE A 494 -2.86 -3.73 6.10
CA PHE A 494 -2.75 -5.18 5.90
C PHE A 494 -1.35 -5.76 6.28
N TRP A 495 -1.25 -7.06 6.68
CA TRP A 495 -0.05 -7.71 7.31
C TRP A 495 0.30 -9.14 6.76
N VAL A 496 1.15 -9.94 7.46
CA VAL A 496 1.27 -11.45 7.47
C VAL A 496 2.38 -11.96 8.42
N ALA A 497 2.44 -13.25 8.78
CA ALA A 497 3.63 -13.96 9.26
C ALA A 497 4.05 -15.14 8.35
N PRO A 498 5.19 -15.03 7.64
CA PRO A 498 5.62 -16.05 6.68
C PRO A 498 6.05 -17.37 7.31
N ALA A 499 6.64 -17.33 8.52
CA ALA A 499 7.40 -18.45 9.08
C ALA A 499 6.55 -19.70 9.42
N THR A 500 5.23 -19.58 9.35
CA THR A 500 4.23 -20.62 9.63
C THR A 500 2.95 -20.49 8.78
N GLY A 501 2.72 -19.33 8.15
CA GLY A 501 1.38 -18.74 8.11
C GLY A 501 0.91 -18.46 9.54
N SER A 502 1.04 -17.23 10.03
CA SER A 502 0.47 -16.72 11.29
C SER A 502 0.25 -15.22 11.11
N THR A 503 -0.52 -14.51 11.94
CA THR A 503 -1.24 -13.34 11.39
C THR A 503 -1.88 -12.44 12.48
N GLN A 504 -1.77 -11.10 12.40
CA GLN A 504 -2.71 -10.16 13.09
C GLN A 504 -2.91 -8.76 12.51
N LEU A 505 -4.20 -8.43 12.35
CA LEU A 505 -4.70 -7.08 12.14
C LEU A 505 -4.68 -6.38 13.47
N TRP A 506 -4.54 -5.08 13.31
CA TRP A 506 -4.46 -4.12 14.34
C TRP A 506 -5.94 -3.79 14.67
N TYR A 507 -6.42 -2.56 14.87
CA TYR A 507 -7.84 -2.19 14.58
C TYR A 507 -8.04 -0.71 14.84
N MET A 508 -8.64 -0.01 13.87
CA MET A 508 -8.21 1.35 13.57
C MET A 508 -8.82 2.46 14.44
N ASN A 509 -8.41 3.69 14.13
CA ASN A 509 -8.29 4.92 14.90
C ASN A 509 -6.88 5.18 15.47
N GLY A 510 -5.89 4.28 15.28
CA GLY A 510 -4.45 4.64 15.31
C GLY A 510 -3.49 4.17 16.44
N VAL A 511 -2.80 5.09 17.15
CA VAL A 511 -1.42 4.84 17.68
C VAL A 511 -1.18 4.12 19.05
N ASN A 512 -2.14 3.45 19.72
CA ASN A 512 -1.92 2.98 21.13
C ASN A 512 -2.13 1.47 21.46
N TYR A 513 -3.24 1.08 22.12
CA TYR A 513 -3.65 -0.33 22.38
C TYR A 513 -5.03 -0.60 21.73
N GLY A 514 -5.54 -1.83 21.59
CA GLY A 514 -6.70 -2.12 20.71
C GLY A 514 -7.11 -3.59 20.50
N SER A 515 -7.90 -3.90 19.47
CA SER A 515 -8.67 -5.15 19.30
C SER A 515 -8.34 -6.09 18.10
N ALA A 516 -8.57 -7.43 18.14
CA ALA A 516 -8.36 -8.32 16.96
C ALA A 516 -9.35 -9.53 16.64
N ILE A 517 -9.15 -10.29 15.51
CA ILE A 517 -9.92 -11.38 14.78
C ILE A 517 -9.00 -12.34 13.96
N SER A 518 -9.42 -13.11 12.93
CA SER A 518 -8.82 -14.36 12.33
C SER A 518 -8.07 -14.24 10.93
N LEU A 519 -7.06 -15.04 10.40
CA LEU A 519 -6.61 -15.13 8.92
C LEU A 519 -5.71 -16.34 8.38
N PRO A 520 -5.85 -16.93 7.14
CA PRO A 520 -5.36 -18.26 6.62
C PRO A 520 -3.92 -18.79 6.63
N THR A 521 -3.85 -20.12 6.80
CA THR A 521 -2.67 -20.97 6.60
C THR A 521 -2.49 -21.30 5.15
N TYR A 522 -1.72 -20.43 4.51
CA TYR A 522 -0.76 -20.91 3.53
C TYR A 522 0.38 -21.64 4.24
N SER A 523 0.33 -22.97 4.11
CA SER A 523 1.32 -23.92 4.61
C SER A 523 2.53 -24.10 3.69
N ASP A 524 2.45 -23.61 2.45
CA ASP A 524 3.63 -23.24 1.69
C ASP A 524 4.18 -21.95 2.30
N LEU A 525 5.46 -21.94 2.66
CA LEU A 525 6.12 -20.86 3.41
C LEU A 525 6.97 -19.95 2.51
N ASN A 526 6.97 -20.17 1.19
CA ASN A 526 7.68 -19.31 0.23
C ASN A 526 6.86 -18.06 -0.17
N TRP A 527 5.93 -17.66 0.70
CA TRP A 527 5.03 -16.52 0.53
C TRP A 527 5.30 -15.42 1.55
N ARG A 528 5.18 -14.20 1.05
CA ARG A 528 4.22 -13.22 1.55
C ARG A 528 3.66 -12.49 0.33
N ILE A 529 2.95 -11.40 0.56
CA ILE A 529 2.34 -10.54 -0.46
C ILE A 529 3.44 -9.67 -1.15
N GLU A 530 3.15 -8.62 -1.93
CA GLU A 530 4.05 -7.42 -1.99
C GLU A 530 3.30 -6.09 -1.78
N GLY A 531 2.04 -6.10 -1.37
CA GLY A 531 1.20 -4.92 -1.27
C GLY A 531 -0.27 -5.22 -1.50
N LEU A 532 -1.14 -4.32 -1.05
CA LEU A 532 -2.57 -4.35 -1.29
C LEU A 532 -3.13 -2.94 -1.38
N ASP A 533 -4.13 -2.78 -2.22
CA ASP A 533 -4.90 -1.56 -2.42
C ASP A 533 -6.24 -1.92 -3.11
N ASP A 534 -7.03 -0.91 -3.48
CA ASP A 534 -8.21 -1.09 -4.33
C ASP A 534 -7.88 -1.05 -5.82
N PHE A 535 -8.52 -2.00 -6.48
CA PHE A 535 -8.23 -2.54 -7.77
C PHE A 535 -9.52 -2.43 -8.63
N GLY A 536 -9.91 -3.40 -9.45
CA GLY A 536 -11.00 -3.25 -10.46
C GLY A 536 -10.47 -3.04 -11.88
N SER A 537 -10.47 -1.79 -12.36
CA SER A 537 -9.88 -1.31 -13.62
C SER A 537 -8.81 -0.16 -13.53
N GLY A 538 -9.09 1.13 -13.73
CA GLY A 538 -8.11 2.25 -13.64
C GLY A 538 -8.52 3.71 -13.32
N THR A 539 -9.77 4.18 -13.46
CA THR A 539 -10.19 5.59 -13.19
C THR A 539 -10.99 5.78 -11.87
N PRO A 540 -11.59 6.95 -11.51
CA PRO A 540 -12.27 7.21 -10.23
C PRO A 540 -13.81 7.36 -10.38
N ALA A 541 -14.45 8.17 -9.52
CA ALA A 541 -15.82 8.68 -9.63
C ALA A 541 -15.92 10.14 -9.09
#